data_AF-A0A183DFH4-F1
#
_entry.id   AF-A0A183DFH4-F1
#
_cell.length_a   1.000
_cell.length_b   1.000
_cell.length_c   1.000
_cell.angle_alpha   90.00
_cell.angle_beta   90.00
_cell.angle_gamma   90.00
#
_symmetry.space_group_name_H-M   'P 1'
#
loop_
_entity.id
_entity.type
_entity.pdbx_description
1 polymer ?
#
loop_
_entity_poly.entity_id
_entity_poly.type
_entity_poly.pdbx_seq_one_letter_code
_entity_poly.pdbx_strand_id
1 'polypeptide(L)'
;MGGWAVVFHEEERTQPPTASSVEPSPDTEQMMSNPEDQTSMIIMNNYFGIGIDADVCLQFHNRRDANPEKFSSRLFNKTQYVKIGLQKAFFERTCKDLWKRVELEVDGKLIELPCIEGIVVLNLLRY
;
A
#
# COMPACT_ATOMS: atom_id res chain seq x y z
N MET A 1 -24.09 -6.44 -7.31
CA MET A 1 -22.89 -5.67 -7.74
C MET A 1 -21.69 -6.34 -7.08
N GLY A 2 -20.69 -6.77 -7.85
CA GLY A 2 -19.57 -7.54 -7.31
C GLY A 2 -18.57 -6.61 -6.61
N GLY A 3 -18.28 -6.86 -5.34
CA GLY A 3 -17.10 -6.31 -4.67
C GLY A 3 -15.83 -6.98 -5.20
N TRP A 4 -14.72 -6.28 -5.17
CA TRP A 4 -13.44 -6.74 -5.68
C TRP A 4 -12.55 -7.03 -4.48
N ALA A 5 -11.83 -8.14 -4.51
CA ALA A 5 -10.93 -8.50 -3.43
C ALA A 5 -9.52 -8.05 -3.75
N VAL A 6 -8.88 -7.37 -2.79
CA VAL A 6 -7.43 -7.19 -2.79
C VAL A 6 -6.87 -8.16 -1.77
N VAL A 7 -5.94 -9.00 -2.22
CA VAL A 7 -5.23 -9.97 -1.39
C VAL A 7 -3.82 -9.46 -1.20
N PHE A 8 -3.40 -9.33 0.06
CA PHE A 8 -2.02 -9.01 0.41
C PHE A 8 -1.32 -10.30 0.79
N HIS A 9 -0.19 -10.55 0.14
CA HIS A 9 0.75 -11.59 0.50
C HIS A 9 1.95 -10.90 1.13
N GLU A 10 2.28 -11.25 2.37
CA GLU A 10 3.55 -10.85 2.96
C GLU A 10 4.64 -11.73 2.36
N GLU A 11 5.57 -11.14 1.62
CA GLU A 11 6.66 -11.91 1.03
C GLU A 11 7.65 -12.28 2.15
N GLU A 12 7.77 -13.56 2.49
CA GLU A 12 8.85 -14.04 3.34
C GLU A 12 10.18 -13.74 2.64
N ARG A 13 10.87 -12.70 3.11
CA ARG A 13 12.18 -12.28 2.61
C ARG A 13 13.17 -13.43 2.80
N THR A 14 13.34 -14.25 1.77
CA THR A 14 14.21 -15.43 1.81
C THR A 14 15.65 -14.97 2.06
N GLN A 15 16.24 -15.41 3.16
CA GLN A 15 17.65 -15.12 3.47
C GLN A 15 18.55 -15.71 2.35
N PRO A 16 19.59 -14.99 1.89
CA PRO A 16 20.54 -15.56 0.94
C PRO A 16 21.28 -16.76 1.56
N PRO A 17 21.63 -17.79 0.77
CA PRO A 17 22.32 -18.96 1.28
C PRO A 17 23.75 -18.56 1.66
N THR A 18 23.98 -18.35 2.95
CA THR A 18 25.35 -18.18 3.47
C THR A 18 25.95 -19.58 3.59
N ALA A 19 26.84 -19.93 2.66
CA ALA A 19 27.60 -21.17 2.69
C ALA A 19 28.45 -21.25 3.96
N SER A 20 28.15 -22.21 4.83
CA SER A 20 29.06 -22.72 5.86
C SER A 20 28.53 -24.04 6.40
N SER A 21 29.20 -25.11 6.02
CA SER A 21 28.98 -26.52 6.34
C SER A 21 28.87 -26.81 7.85
N VAL A 22 27.79 -27.48 8.30
CA VAL A 22 27.76 -28.48 9.40
C VAL A 22 26.53 -29.40 9.20
N GLU A 23 26.73 -30.71 9.38
CA GLU A 23 25.77 -31.82 9.20
C GLU A 23 24.55 -31.82 10.17
N PRO A 24 23.45 -32.55 9.87
CA PRO A 24 22.14 -32.31 10.47
C PRO A 24 21.94 -33.04 11.81
N SER A 25 21.29 -32.36 12.76
CA SER A 25 20.75 -32.94 14.01
C SER A 25 19.24 -33.18 13.84
N PRO A 26 18.67 -34.32 14.26
CA PRO A 26 17.32 -34.72 13.88
C PRO A 26 16.28 -34.32 14.93
N ASP A 27 16.21 -33.07 15.36
CA ASP A 27 15.18 -32.62 16.31
C ASP A 27 14.82 -31.14 16.07
N THR A 28 14.27 -30.84 14.89
CA THR A 28 13.51 -29.62 14.71
C THR A 28 12.29 -29.98 13.90
N GLU A 29 11.16 -30.09 14.61
CA GLU A 29 9.84 -30.04 14.03
C GLU A 29 9.81 -28.83 13.10
N GLN A 30 9.89 -29.11 11.79
CA GLN A 30 9.60 -28.13 10.76
C GLN A 30 8.13 -27.77 10.94
N MET A 31 7.89 -26.74 11.74
CA MET A 31 6.64 -26.01 11.75
C MET A 31 6.49 -25.45 10.34
N MET A 32 5.84 -26.24 9.47
CA MET A 32 5.44 -25.81 8.14
C MET A 32 4.54 -24.60 8.35
N SER A 33 5.07 -23.39 8.13
CA SER A 33 4.23 -22.21 7.97
C SER A 33 3.42 -22.42 6.71
N ASN A 34 2.11 -22.61 6.85
CA ASN A 34 1.21 -22.68 5.71
C ASN A 34 1.16 -21.27 5.09
N PRO A 35 1.59 -21.07 3.83
CA PRO A 35 1.63 -19.73 3.21
C PRO A 35 0.24 -19.08 3.06
N GLU A 36 -0.83 -19.86 3.26
CA GLU A 36 -2.21 -19.37 3.27
C GLU A 36 -2.54 -18.54 4.52
N ASP A 37 -1.84 -18.75 5.65
CA ASP A 37 -2.14 -18.07 6.93
C ASP A 37 -1.63 -16.62 7.03
N GLN A 38 -0.78 -16.18 6.09
CA GLN A 38 -0.25 -14.80 6.05
C GLN A 38 -0.98 -13.90 5.04
N THR A 39 -2.11 -14.37 4.50
CA THR A 39 -2.88 -13.62 3.52
C THR A 39 -3.94 -12.76 4.19
N SER A 40 -3.95 -11.45 3.91
CA SER A 40 -5.06 -10.58 4.30
C SER A 40 -5.89 -10.21 3.09
N MET A 41 -7.20 -10.43 3.16
CA MET A 41 -8.15 -10.18 2.06
C MET A 41 -9.08 -9.03 2.43
N ILE A 42 -9.13 -8.00 1.59
CA ILE A 42 -10.00 -6.84 1.79
C ILE A 42 -10.94 -6.69 0.60
N ILE A 43 -12.25 -6.66 0.88
CA ILE A 43 -13.27 -6.40 -0.14
C ILE A 43 -13.45 -4.88 -0.30
N MET A 44 -13.26 -4.40 -1.53
CA MET A 44 -13.41 -3.00 -1.90
C MET A 44 -14.40 -2.83 -3.05
N ASN A 45 -15.10 -1.70 -3.06
CA ASN A 45 -16.17 -1.46 -4.03
C ASN A 45 -15.84 -0.41 -5.10
N ASN A 46 -14.92 0.52 -4.84
CA ASN A 46 -14.76 1.71 -5.71
C ASN A 46 -13.35 1.86 -6.26
N TYR A 47 -12.36 2.02 -5.40
CA TYR A 47 -10.99 2.20 -5.82
C TYR A 47 -10.03 1.77 -4.73
N PHE A 48 -8.84 1.41 -5.14
CA PHE A 48 -7.69 1.15 -4.29
C PHE A 48 -6.53 2.03 -4.79
N GLY A 49 -5.78 2.65 -3.90
CA GLY A 49 -4.71 3.55 -4.29
C GLY A 49 -3.50 3.43 -3.38
N ILE A 50 -2.32 3.54 -3.98
CA ILE A 50 -1.04 3.64 -3.29
C ILE A 50 -0.30 4.88 -3.78
N GLY A 51 0.51 5.49 -2.90
CA GLY A 51 1.34 6.65 -3.24
C GLY A 51 0.97 7.92 -2.50
N ILE A 52 1.43 9.05 -3.04
CA ILE A 52 1.39 10.34 -2.33
C ILE A 52 -0.03 10.79 -1.99
N ASP A 53 -1.00 10.55 -2.88
CA ASP A 53 -2.40 10.91 -2.63
C ASP A 53 -3.00 10.10 -1.48
N ALA A 54 -2.65 8.80 -1.39
CA ALA A 54 -3.08 7.95 -0.29
C ALA A 54 -2.50 8.39 1.07
N ASP A 55 -1.23 8.82 1.10
CA ASP A 55 -0.58 9.35 2.32
C ASP A 55 -1.23 10.69 2.75
N VAL A 56 -1.53 11.58 1.80
CA VAL A 56 -2.27 12.82 2.07
C VAL A 56 -3.68 12.52 2.59
N CYS A 57 -4.39 11.58 1.97
CA CYS A 57 -5.72 11.16 2.40
C CYS A 57 -5.70 10.59 3.82
N LEU A 58 -4.73 9.73 4.14
CA LEU A 58 -4.56 9.14 5.47
C LEU A 58 -4.30 10.22 6.53
N GLN A 59 -3.37 11.15 6.27
CA GLN A 59 -3.11 12.25 7.19
C GLN A 59 -4.29 13.21 7.36
N PHE A 60 -5.04 13.46 6.28
CA PHE A 60 -6.24 14.28 6.34
C PHE A 60 -7.32 13.61 7.19
N HIS A 61 -7.53 12.30 6.98
CA HIS A 61 -8.47 11.50 7.76
C HIS A 61 -8.12 11.49 9.25
N ASN A 62 -6.87 11.21 9.61
CA ASN A 62 -6.41 11.20 11.00
C ASN A 62 -6.59 12.57 11.70
N ARG A 63 -6.29 13.68 11.00
CA ARG A 63 -6.50 15.04 11.55
C ARG A 63 -7.97 15.36 11.72
N ARG A 64 -8.82 14.90 10.80
CA ARG A 64 -10.27 15.10 10.88
C ARG A 64 -10.85 14.35 12.06
N ASP A 65 -10.45 13.09 12.24
CA ASP A 65 -10.95 12.24 13.29
C ASP A 65 -10.49 12.73 14.68
N ALA A 66 -9.31 13.36 14.78
CA ALA A 66 -8.83 14.00 16.01
C ALA A 66 -9.52 15.33 16.36
N ASN A 67 -10.08 16.05 15.38
CA ASN A 67 -10.72 17.36 15.58
C ASN A 67 -11.97 17.55 14.70
N PRO A 68 -13.02 16.72 14.87
CA PRO A 68 -14.18 16.73 13.98
C PRO A 68 -14.87 18.10 13.90
N GLU A 69 -14.86 18.89 14.97
CA GLU A 69 -15.46 20.22 15.04
C GLU A 69 -14.84 21.22 14.04
N LYS A 70 -13.53 21.08 13.77
CA LYS A 70 -12.78 21.99 12.87
C LYS A 70 -13.02 21.69 11.40
N PHE A 71 -13.48 20.48 11.07
CA PHE A 71 -13.68 20.02 9.69
C PHE A 71 -15.11 20.22 9.17
N SER A 72 -15.93 20.98 9.89
CA SER A 72 -17.27 21.38 9.47
C SER A 72 -17.25 22.43 8.33
N SER A 73 -16.16 23.19 8.19
CA SER A 73 -16.01 24.22 7.18
C SER A 73 -15.35 23.71 5.90
N ARG A 74 -16.03 23.91 4.75
CA ARG A 74 -15.52 23.53 3.42
C ARG A 74 -14.21 24.23 3.04
N LEU A 75 -14.06 25.50 3.43
CA LEU A 75 -12.84 26.26 3.13
C LEU A 75 -11.66 25.75 3.95
N PHE A 76 -11.89 25.50 5.25
CA PHE A 76 -10.87 24.95 6.13
C PHE A 76 -10.40 23.58 5.66
N ASN A 77 -11.33 22.71 5.25
CA ASN A 77 -11.00 21.39 4.71
C ASN A 77 -10.08 21.47 3.49
N LYS A 78 -10.40 22.35 2.53
CA LYS A 78 -9.55 22.57 1.36
C LYS A 78 -8.16 23.07 1.74
N THR A 79 -8.08 24.06 2.64
CA THR A 79 -6.80 24.61 3.08
C THR A 79 -5.94 23.56 3.79
N GLN A 80 -6.53 22.74 4.65
CA GLN A 80 -5.79 21.66 5.31
C GLN A 80 -5.30 20.62 4.30
N TYR A 81 -6.13 20.20 3.35
CA TYR A 81 -5.71 19.25 2.31
C TYR A 81 -4.52 19.80 1.50
N VAL A 82 -4.59 21.06 1.07
CA VAL A 82 -3.49 21.74 0.35
C VAL A 82 -2.23 21.80 1.21
N LYS A 83 -2.35 22.16 2.49
CA LYS A 83 -1.21 22.26 3.41
C LYS A 83 -0.51 20.91 3.59
N ILE A 84 -1.28 19.84 3.77
CA ILE A 84 -0.77 18.48 3.92
C ILE A 84 -0.10 18.02 2.63
N GLY A 85 -0.75 18.23 1.48
CA GLY A 85 -0.19 17.90 0.17
C GLY A 85 1.13 18.61 -0.09
N LEU A 86 1.23 19.90 0.22
CA LEU A 86 2.48 20.67 0.08
C LEU A 86 3.56 20.17 1.05
N GLN A 87 3.19 19.85 2.30
CA GLN A 87 4.14 19.29 3.26
C GLN A 87 4.72 17.96 2.77
N LYS A 88 3.88 17.07 2.23
CA LYS A 88 4.30 15.78 1.67
C LYS A 88 5.19 15.94 0.44
N ALA A 89 4.76 16.74 -0.53
CA ALA A 89 5.49 16.93 -1.76
C ALA A 89 6.90 17.52 -1.55
N PHE A 90 7.04 18.48 -0.62
CA PHE A 90 8.28 19.23 -0.46
C PHE A 90 9.19 18.70 0.67
N PHE A 91 8.62 18.18 1.77
CA PHE A 91 9.39 17.83 2.97
C PHE A 91 9.39 16.32 3.25
N GLU A 92 8.24 15.65 3.12
CA GLU A 92 8.08 14.23 3.44
C GLU A 92 7.98 13.39 2.16
N ARG A 93 9.14 13.11 1.57
CA ARG A 93 9.29 12.35 0.32
C ARG A 93 9.09 10.82 0.47
N THR A 94 8.12 10.39 1.28
CA THR A 94 7.80 8.98 1.58
C THR A 94 7.53 8.18 0.30
N CYS A 95 6.79 8.78 -0.64
CA CYS A 95 6.41 8.17 -1.91
C CYS A 95 7.37 8.42 -3.08
N LYS A 96 8.51 9.11 -2.84
CA LYS A 96 9.49 9.39 -3.89
C LYS A 96 10.05 8.09 -4.46
N ASP A 97 10.23 8.05 -5.77
CA ASP A 97 10.74 6.89 -6.50
C ASP A 97 9.87 5.64 -6.29
N LEU A 98 8.55 5.79 -6.09
CA LEU A 98 7.63 4.64 -5.92
C LEU A 98 7.79 3.61 -7.02
N TRP A 99 7.92 4.05 -8.27
CA TRP A 99 8.14 3.21 -9.45
C TRP A 99 9.38 2.30 -9.37
N LYS A 100 10.37 2.60 -8.53
CA LYS A 100 11.54 1.72 -8.29
C LYS A 100 11.31 0.66 -7.22
N ARG A 101 10.21 0.78 -6.48
CA ARG A 101 9.88 -0.04 -5.32
C ARG A 101 8.67 -0.94 -5.55
N VAL A 102 8.00 -0.79 -6.70
CA VAL A 102 6.80 -1.54 -7.04
C VAL A 102 6.95 -2.08 -8.46
N GLU A 103 6.49 -3.30 -8.65
CA GLU A 103 6.34 -3.93 -9.94
C GLU A 103 4.85 -4.07 -10.24
N LEU A 104 4.45 -3.74 -11.46
CA LEU A 104 3.05 -3.85 -11.88
C LEU A 104 2.95 -4.97 -12.91
N GLU A 105 2.19 -5.99 -12.57
CA GLU A 105 1.80 -7.04 -13.50
C GLU A 105 0.29 -6.99 -13.73
N VAL A 106 -0.13 -7.11 -14.99
CA VAL A 106 -1.54 -7.20 -15.37
C VAL A 106 -1.70 -8.39 -16.31
N ASP A 107 -2.58 -9.32 -15.94
CA ASP A 107 -2.89 -10.54 -16.71
C ASP A 107 -1.63 -11.34 -17.12
N GLY A 108 -0.66 -11.53 -16.21
CA GLY A 108 0.57 -12.26 -16.51
C GLY A 108 1.66 -11.43 -17.18
N LYS A 109 1.42 -10.14 -17.44
CA LYS A 109 2.33 -9.26 -18.18
C LYS A 109 2.88 -8.14 -17.31
N LEU A 110 4.21 -8.10 -17.15
CA LEU A 110 4.90 -7.01 -16.50
C LEU A 110 4.77 -5.71 -17.30
N ILE A 111 4.41 -4.62 -16.61
CA ILE A 111 4.27 -3.28 -17.15
C ILE A 111 5.41 -2.42 -16.61
N GLU A 112 6.21 -1.84 -17.51
CA GLU A 112 7.20 -0.85 -17.13
C GLU A 112 6.52 0.44 -16.65
N LEU A 113 6.83 0.82 -15.41
CA LEU A 113 6.26 2.01 -14.80
C LEU A 113 7.12 3.25 -15.14
N PRO A 114 6.50 4.37 -15.57
CA PRO A 114 7.20 5.64 -15.66
C PRO A 114 7.56 6.17 -14.27
N CYS A 115 8.20 7.34 -14.18
CA CYS A 115 8.58 7.98 -12.91
C CYS A 115 7.36 8.47 -12.09
N ILE A 116 6.51 7.54 -11.65
CA ILE A 116 5.28 7.78 -10.91
C ILE A 116 5.50 7.74 -9.41
N GLU A 117 4.65 8.46 -8.69
CA GLU A 117 4.64 8.51 -7.22
C GLU A 117 3.33 7.97 -6.63
N GLY A 118 2.45 7.41 -7.47
CA GLY A 118 1.22 6.75 -7.07
C GLY A 118 0.55 5.95 -8.17
N ILE A 119 -0.21 4.94 -7.76
CA ILE A 119 -1.03 4.06 -8.61
C ILE A 119 -2.43 4.03 -8.02
N VAL A 120 -3.45 4.12 -8.86
CA VAL A 120 -4.86 3.97 -8.45
C VAL A 120 -5.52 2.93 -9.35
N VAL A 121 -6.09 1.91 -8.73
CA VAL A 121 -6.93 0.90 -9.35
C VAL A 121 -8.37 1.32 -9.15
N LEU A 122 -9.11 1.45 -10.25
CA LEU A 122 -10.49 1.96 -10.26
C LEU A 122 -11.45 0.84 -10.65
N ASN A 123 -12.47 0.66 -9.81
CA ASN A 123 -13.70 -0.08 -10.10
C ASN A 123 -14.90 0.89 -9.99
N LEU A 124 -15.03 1.78 -10.95
CA LEU A 124 -16.19 2.66 -11.03
C LEU A 124 -17.24 2.02 -11.93
N LEU A 125 -18.48 1.92 -11.44
CA LEU A 125 -19.64 1.66 -12.29
C LEU A 125 -19.75 2.78 -13.31
N ARG A 126 -19.41 2.51 -14.57
CA ARG A 126 -19.75 3.41 -15.66
C ARG A 126 -21.23 3.20 -15.97
N TYR A 127 -22.05 4.22 -15.68
CA TYR A 127 -23.41 4.34 -16.19
C TYR A 127 -23.39 4.97 -17.58
#